data_AF-A0A946WRA2-F1
#
_entry.id   AF-A0A946WRA2-F1
#
_cell.length_a   1.000
_cell.length_b   1.000
_cell.length_c   1.000
_cell.angle_alpha   90.00
_cell.angle_beta   90.00
_cell.angle_gamma   90.00
#
_symmetry.space_group_name_H-M   'P 1'
#
loop_
_entity.id
_entity.type
_entity.pdbx_description
1 polymer ?
#
loop_
_entity_poly.entity_id
_entity_poly.type
_entity_poly.pdbx_seq_one_letter_code
_entity_poly.pdbx_strand_id
1 'polypeptide(L)'
;MKSEKKTYLRIILVLLAAYAFTLYAEPMTYYTRLTNIEETVLGEYIYYGSSDTLYGITRSNDFLPINGGNIHGPLITSEEIIFEDDRINLEDVTQNAEPFPFPEQLVEVMRYAAPWVPSQNNRLMTWIYFRGDQGIDIYQYPAGTPRQDSLFQHLQVPSNQVIYVDGDVEIQGVVAGQVTVYSSGNMFLIDNIQYVGSVARNGWFESQGFPHMLGLVSERNIIIEDNPRNGKENGWRNGGGGGPNNHSININGSLIALGGSFTFEHQNDEHERFQGPEPDERGVINLKGSVAQYRRGYLHRDNHGGTGYHTNFLPDERLRTHAPPGFHSDGLWSKISGRHDRLLLDEGSYTFTNVFANTLIAPAGVELVLRGRNALTVRDSVVILGSEEEPVNVRTQTPGSRSAFHVDGGIGAYIDIQHAIFSDEINVYFEFDTLKATSCRFERQLSLEGSAIIDSCFFGDQVTLLSDEGLHIFRSVFEGGMVIDGTAENGEITNNSFIGARDDGLLLNRFNSLRIVNNIIAYNRGGINNRHREQPELGYNCVFGNFDGDWMDCERGAGSISENPQMTDHRNFDYSLNGNSPCIDAGDPSS
;
A
#
# COMPACT_ATOMS: atom_id res chain seq x y z
N MET A 1 -0.74 46.58 -1.49
CA MET A 1 -0.06 45.71 -2.49
C MET A 1 1.07 44.82 -1.96
N LYS A 2 2.24 45.29 -1.48
CA LYS A 2 3.31 44.38 -0.98
C LYS A 2 2.98 43.68 0.36
N SER A 3 2.16 44.32 1.21
CA SER A 3 1.70 43.76 2.49
C SER A 3 0.64 42.65 2.30
N GLU A 4 -0.34 42.88 1.42
CA GLU A 4 -1.43 41.92 1.17
C GLU A 4 -0.96 40.60 0.54
N LYS A 5 0.05 40.62 -0.33
CA LYS A 5 0.64 39.38 -0.89
C LYS A 5 1.29 38.50 0.18
N LYS A 6 1.84 39.09 1.24
CA LYS A 6 2.51 38.35 2.33
C LYS A 6 1.49 37.68 3.25
N THR A 7 0.32 38.30 3.44
CA THR A 7 -0.80 37.74 4.20
C THR A 7 -1.48 36.60 3.44
N TYR A 8 -1.72 36.76 2.13
CA TYR A 8 -2.26 35.68 1.29
C TYR A 8 -1.32 34.48 1.19
N LEU A 9 -0.01 34.69 1.07
CA LEU A 9 0.96 33.60 1.03
C LEU A 9 1.04 32.84 2.36
N ARG A 10 0.90 33.53 3.50
CA ARG A 10 0.82 32.89 4.82
C ARG A 10 -0.48 32.11 5.03
N ILE A 11 -1.61 32.63 4.56
CA ILE A 11 -2.89 31.91 4.62
C ILE A 11 -2.86 30.68 3.71
N ILE A 12 -2.27 30.78 2.52
CA ILE A 12 -2.09 29.63 1.61
C ILE A 12 -1.11 28.60 2.19
N LEU A 13 -0.02 29.01 2.84
CA LEU A 13 0.90 28.09 3.53
C LEU A 13 0.26 27.42 4.77
N VAL A 14 -0.55 28.15 5.53
CA VAL A 14 -1.30 27.59 6.68
C VAL A 14 -2.41 26.67 6.19
N LEU A 15 -3.09 27.00 5.10
CA LEU A 15 -4.07 26.11 4.47
C LEU A 15 -3.40 24.89 3.82
N LEU A 16 -2.25 25.03 3.15
CA LEU A 16 -1.48 23.91 2.59
C LEU A 16 -0.88 23.03 3.69
N ALA A 17 -0.45 23.59 4.82
CA ALA A 17 -0.02 22.81 5.98
C ALA A 17 -1.21 22.10 6.63
N ALA A 18 -2.33 22.79 6.87
CA ALA A 18 -3.56 22.18 7.40
C ALA A 18 -4.18 21.12 6.44
N TYR A 19 -3.94 21.25 5.14
CA TYR A 19 -4.38 20.27 4.12
C TYR A 19 -3.35 19.15 3.89
N ALA A 20 -2.08 19.35 4.23
CA ALA A 20 -1.04 18.32 4.19
C ALA A 20 -1.09 17.38 5.40
N PHE A 21 -1.77 17.76 6.48
CA PHE A 21 -2.01 16.91 7.66
C PHE A 21 -3.27 16.04 7.54
N THR A 22 -4.16 16.32 6.59
CA THR A 22 -5.37 15.52 6.39
C THR A 22 -5.09 14.34 5.44
N LEU A 23 -5.14 13.13 6.02
CA LEU A 23 -5.25 11.80 5.38
C LEU A 23 -3.94 11.08 5.02
N TYR A 24 -3.13 10.81 6.04
CA TYR A 24 -2.41 9.55 6.19
C TYR A 24 -3.28 8.65 7.07
N ALA A 25 -3.65 7.46 6.65
CA ALA A 25 -4.17 6.46 7.58
C ALA A 25 -3.34 5.21 7.36
N GLU A 26 -2.20 5.10 8.06
CA GLU A 26 -1.48 3.82 8.18
C GLU A 26 -2.46 2.76 8.73
N PRO A 27 -2.39 1.48 8.34
CA PRO A 27 -3.30 0.49 8.92
C PRO A 27 -2.99 0.33 10.41
N MET A 28 -4.02 0.07 11.23
CA MET A 28 -3.83 -0.17 12.68
C MET A 28 -2.85 -1.31 12.97
N THR A 29 -2.72 -2.27 12.03
CA THR A 29 -1.80 -3.41 12.11
C THR A 29 -0.34 -3.06 11.91
N TYR A 30 -0.04 -1.86 11.37
CA TYR A 30 1.31 -1.37 11.09
C TYR A 30 2.14 -1.20 12.36
N TYR A 31 1.49 -0.73 13.42
CA TYR A 31 2.13 -0.56 14.72
C TYR A 31 2.16 -1.89 15.45
N THR A 32 3.29 -2.26 16.05
CA THR A 32 3.30 -3.37 17.04
C THR A 32 2.27 -3.07 18.12
N ARG A 33 2.19 -1.80 18.50
CA ARG A 33 1.20 -1.33 19.45
C ARG A 33 0.61 0.01 19.06
N LEU A 34 -0.71 0.10 19.07
CA LEU A 34 -1.48 1.33 18.98
C LEU A 34 -2.44 1.44 20.16
N THR A 35 -2.51 2.60 20.81
CA THR A 35 -3.51 2.85 21.88
C THR A 35 -4.14 4.22 21.72
N ASN A 36 -5.46 4.29 21.79
CA ASN A 36 -6.16 5.57 21.64
C ASN A 36 -6.23 6.35 22.96
N ILE A 37 -6.40 5.67 24.10
CA ILE A 37 -6.44 6.26 25.45
C ILE A 37 -5.56 5.40 26.37
N GLU A 38 -4.58 6.01 27.04
CA GLU A 38 -3.60 5.30 27.87
C GLU A 38 -4.04 5.17 29.33
N GLU A 39 -4.99 6.00 29.75
CA GLU A 39 -5.68 5.87 31.04
C GLU A 39 -6.63 4.66 31.06
N THR A 40 -6.53 3.82 32.09
CA THR A 40 -7.38 2.63 32.26
C THR A 40 -8.83 2.99 32.61
N VAL A 41 -9.70 2.00 32.71
CA VAL A 41 -11.09 2.20 33.15
C VAL A 41 -11.21 2.70 34.59
N LEU A 42 -10.15 2.55 35.41
CA LEU A 42 -10.09 3.02 36.80
C LEU A 42 -9.41 4.39 36.94
N GLY A 43 -8.97 5.00 35.84
CA GLY A 43 -8.28 6.28 35.86
C GLY A 43 -6.78 6.19 36.18
N GLU A 44 -6.17 5.02 35.94
CA GLU A 44 -4.76 4.77 36.26
C GLU A 44 -3.92 4.76 34.98
N TYR A 45 -2.63 5.13 35.11
CA TYR A 45 -1.65 4.97 34.04
C TYR A 45 -0.83 3.70 34.29
N ILE A 46 -0.72 2.86 33.27
CA ILE A 46 0.08 1.62 33.35
C ILE A 46 1.43 1.87 32.72
N TYR A 47 2.47 1.84 33.54
CA TYR A 47 3.85 1.97 33.08
C TYR A 47 4.38 0.64 32.54
N TYR A 48 5.18 0.70 31.48
CA TYR A 48 5.99 -0.45 31.07
C TYR A 48 7.08 -0.67 32.09
N GLY A 49 6.99 -1.78 32.82
CA GLY A 49 7.97 -2.14 33.84
C GLY A 49 9.21 -2.80 33.23
N SER A 50 10.26 -2.94 34.04
CA SER A 50 11.54 -3.57 33.65
C SER A 50 11.47 -5.01 33.12
N SER A 51 10.35 -5.69 33.34
CA SER A 51 10.11 -7.06 32.86
C SER A 51 9.40 -7.11 31.50
N ASP A 52 8.88 -5.98 31.02
CA ASP A 52 8.20 -5.89 29.74
C ASP A 52 9.20 -5.67 28.60
N THR A 53 8.92 -6.32 27.48
CA THR A 53 9.70 -6.20 26.25
C THR A 53 8.79 -5.89 25.07
N LEU A 54 9.08 -4.81 24.35
CA LEU A 54 8.30 -4.33 23.22
C LEU A 54 9.22 -3.97 22.06
N TYR A 55 9.09 -4.67 20.94
CA TYR A 55 9.84 -4.40 19.72
C TYR A 55 8.93 -3.79 18.63
N GLY A 56 9.50 -2.89 17.82
CA GLY A 56 8.82 -2.27 16.68
C GLY A 56 8.13 -0.95 17.02
N ILE A 57 7.31 -0.47 16.09
CA ILE A 57 6.72 0.88 16.16
C ILE A 57 5.58 0.90 17.18
N THR A 58 5.66 1.84 18.12
CA THR A 58 4.61 2.05 19.14
C THR A 58 3.98 3.41 18.95
N ARG A 59 2.65 3.44 18.92
CA ARG A 59 1.86 4.66 18.81
C ARG A 59 0.85 4.80 19.95
N SER A 60 0.70 6.02 20.44
CA SER A 60 -0.40 6.43 21.29
C SER A 60 -1.05 7.72 20.76
N ASN A 61 -2.38 7.83 20.84
CA ASN A 61 -3.08 9.11 20.65
C ASN A 61 -3.15 9.94 21.94
N ASP A 62 -2.54 9.45 23.00
CA ASP A 62 -2.56 9.98 24.36
C ASP A 62 -1.13 10.00 24.92
N PHE A 63 -0.96 10.40 26.18
CA PHE A 63 0.34 10.36 26.86
C PHE A 63 0.90 8.93 26.89
N LEU A 64 2.21 8.76 26.68
CA LEU A 64 2.84 7.43 26.73
C LEU A 64 3.64 7.25 28.04
N PRO A 65 3.15 6.48 29.03
CA PRO A 65 3.85 6.22 30.29
C PRO A 65 4.94 5.13 30.13
N ILE A 66 6.18 5.41 30.57
CA ILE A 66 7.33 4.49 30.47
C ILE A 66 8.11 4.45 31.80
N ASN A 67 8.37 3.24 32.33
CA ASN A 67 9.17 3.02 33.54
C ASN A 67 10.14 1.82 33.43
N GLY A 68 11.22 2.01 32.66
CA GLY A 68 12.38 1.11 32.66
C GLY A 68 12.22 -0.17 31.81
N GLY A 69 11.18 -0.27 30.98
CA GLY A 69 10.96 -1.40 30.07
C GLY A 69 11.94 -1.48 28.88
N ASN A 70 12.11 -2.68 28.34
CA ASN A 70 12.92 -2.93 27.13
C ASN A 70 12.11 -2.59 25.88
N ILE A 71 11.98 -1.30 25.59
CA ILE A 71 11.28 -0.79 24.41
C ILE A 71 12.28 -0.52 23.29
N HIS A 72 12.06 -1.14 22.13
CA HIS A 72 12.98 -1.11 21.00
C HIS A 72 12.24 -0.75 19.72
N GLY A 73 12.38 0.50 19.27
CA GLY A 73 11.81 0.98 18.01
C GLY A 73 11.21 2.38 18.16
N PRO A 74 10.70 2.95 17.05
CA PRO A 74 10.16 4.31 17.05
C PRO A 74 8.94 4.46 17.95
N LEU A 75 8.87 5.60 18.63
CA LEU A 75 7.78 5.95 19.55
C LEU A 75 7.05 7.18 19.03
N ILE A 76 5.75 7.06 18.85
CA ILE A 76 4.90 8.12 18.33
C ILE A 76 3.80 8.38 19.34
N THR A 77 3.67 9.61 19.82
CA THR A 77 2.55 10.01 20.69
C THR A 77 1.96 11.33 20.25
N SER A 78 0.65 11.46 20.38
CA SER A 78 -0.06 12.72 20.17
C SER A 78 0.08 13.71 21.31
N GLU A 79 0.58 13.26 22.45
CA GLU A 79 0.81 14.08 23.64
C GLU A 79 2.27 13.91 24.08
N GLU A 80 2.56 14.17 25.37
CA GLU A 80 3.89 14.00 25.94
C GLU A 80 4.17 12.56 26.39
N ILE A 81 5.45 12.20 26.46
CA ILE A 81 5.90 10.95 27.08
C ILE A 81 6.12 11.24 28.57
N ILE A 82 5.58 10.38 29.44
CA ILE A 82 5.71 10.50 30.89
C ILE A 82 6.72 9.47 31.36
N PHE A 83 7.79 9.94 31.99
CA PHE A 83 8.85 9.09 32.55
C PHE A 83 8.72 9.02 34.07
N GLU A 84 8.95 7.83 34.61
CA GLU A 84 9.14 7.65 36.06
C GLU A 84 10.64 7.52 36.45
N ASP A 85 11.49 7.10 35.51
CA ASP A 85 12.96 7.04 35.66
C ASP A 85 13.66 7.89 34.59
N ASP A 86 14.41 8.90 35.03
CA ASP A 86 15.16 9.85 34.18
C ASP A 86 16.32 9.22 33.38
N ARG A 87 16.58 7.92 33.55
CA ARG A 87 17.73 7.22 32.94
C ARG A 87 17.45 6.54 31.61
N ILE A 88 16.23 6.66 31.07
CA ILE A 88 15.84 5.98 29.83
C ILE A 88 16.19 6.86 28.63
N ASN A 89 17.16 6.43 27.82
CA ASN A 89 17.41 7.01 26.51
C ASN A 89 16.54 6.29 25.48
N LEU A 90 15.54 7.00 24.95
CA LEU A 90 14.72 6.53 23.84
C LEU A 90 15.27 7.09 22.53
N GLU A 91 15.36 6.25 21.52
CA GLU A 91 15.69 6.64 20.15
C GLU A 91 14.39 6.83 19.34
N ASP A 92 14.42 7.71 18.34
CA ASP A 92 13.31 7.90 17.37
C ASP A 92 11.93 8.22 18.00
N VAL A 93 11.91 9.18 18.92
CA VAL A 93 10.69 9.69 19.55
C VAL A 93 10.07 10.84 18.74
N THR A 94 8.77 10.71 18.45
CA THR A 94 7.91 11.77 17.89
C THR A 94 6.78 12.07 18.86
N GLN A 95 6.79 13.27 19.46
CA GLN A 95 5.71 13.77 20.33
C GLN A 95 4.83 14.78 19.60
N ASN A 96 3.63 15.02 20.12
CA ASN A 96 2.64 15.92 19.50
C ASN A 96 2.30 15.55 18.04
N ALA A 97 2.34 14.25 17.72
CA ALA A 97 1.90 13.74 16.43
C ALA A 97 0.37 13.87 16.29
N GLU A 98 -0.14 14.06 15.07
CA GLU A 98 -1.60 14.06 14.87
C GLU A 98 -2.24 12.75 15.38
N PRO A 99 -3.39 12.80 16.07
CA PRO A 99 -4.08 11.60 16.53
C PRO A 99 -4.41 10.65 15.37
N PHE A 100 -4.11 9.38 15.56
CA PHE A 100 -4.50 8.32 14.64
C PHE A 100 -6.03 8.14 14.66
N PRO A 101 -6.71 8.09 13.51
CA PRO A 101 -8.16 7.87 13.48
C PRO A 101 -8.50 6.47 13.97
N PHE A 102 -9.08 6.36 15.17
CA PHE A 102 -9.48 5.08 15.77
C PHE A 102 -10.98 4.84 15.54
N PRO A 103 -11.39 3.91 14.66
CA PRO A 103 -12.80 3.71 14.32
C PRO A 103 -13.54 2.98 15.44
N GLU A 104 -14.84 3.26 15.59
CA GLU A 104 -15.73 2.54 16.52
C GLU A 104 -16.07 1.12 16.02
N GLN A 105 -16.11 0.94 14.70
CA GLN A 105 -16.44 -0.32 14.02
C GLN A 105 -15.63 -0.48 12.73
N LEU A 106 -15.32 -1.72 12.34
CA LEU A 106 -14.73 -2.01 11.03
C LEU A 106 -15.80 -2.58 10.09
N VAL A 107 -16.74 -1.73 9.68
CA VAL A 107 -17.91 -2.08 8.84
C VAL A 107 -17.51 -2.83 7.56
N GLU A 108 -16.36 -2.50 6.96
CA GLU A 108 -15.87 -3.17 5.76
C GLU A 108 -15.45 -4.62 6.05
N VAL A 109 -14.80 -4.91 7.20
CA VAL A 109 -14.51 -6.28 7.63
C VAL A 109 -15.82 -7.08 7.75
N MET A 110 -16.84 -6.47 8.37
CA MET A 110 -18.15 -7.11 8.54
C MET A 110 -18.83 -7.43 7.20
N ARG A 111 -18.66 -6.57 6.18
CA ARG A 111 -19.27 -6.77 4.85
C ARG A 111 -18.78 -8.04 4.15
N TYR A 112 -17.51 -8.41 4.37
CA TYR A 112 -16.89 -9.58 3.77
C TYR A 112 -17.01 -10.86 4.63
N ALA A 113 -17.72 -10.78 5.76
CA ALA A 113 -17.83 -11.90 6.68
C ALA A 113 -18.70 -13.05 6.14
N ALA A 114 -18.12 -14.26 6.14
CA ALA A 114 -18.79 -15.50 5.80
C ALA A 114 -18.08 -16.70 6.48
N PRO A 115 -18.58 -17.27 7.59
CA PRO A 115 -19.95 -17.18 8.04
C PRO A 115 -20.21 -15.99 8.96
N TRP A 116 -21.50 -15.68 9.06
CA TRP A 116 -22.08 -14.86 10.10
C TRP A 116 -22.69 -15.76 11.18
N VAL A 117 -22.20 -15.66 12.42
CA VAL A 117 -22.55 -16.54 13.53
C VAL A 117 -23.42 -15.76 14.54
N PRO A 118 -24.74 -16.01 14.60
CA PRO A 118 -25.65 -15.23 15.43
C PRO A 118 -25.66 -15.68 16.90
N SER A 119 -25.64 -14.76 17.88
CA SER A 119 -25.81 -15.11 19.31
C SER A 119 -27.27 -15.33 19.74
N GLN A 120 -28.24 -15.09 18.86
CA GLN A 120 -29.67 -15.14 19.18
C GLN A 120 -30.05 -14.22 20.35
N ASN A 121 -29.65 -12.95 20.30
CA ASN A 121 -29.81 -11.96 21.37
C ASN A 121 -29.05 -12.37 22.64
N ASN A 122 -27.75 -12.69 22.52
CA ASN A 122 -26.88 -13.08 23.63
C ASN A 122 -27.34 -14.34 24.39
N ARG A 123 -28.13 -15.21 23.76
CA ARG A 123 -28.56 -16.49 24.35
C ARG A 123 -27.57 -17.61 24.08
N LEU A 124 -26.77 -17.48 23.04
CA LEU A 124 -25.72 -18.41 22.65
C LEU A 124 -24.35 -17.74 22.76
N MET A 125 -23.38 -18.53 23.18
CA MET A 125 -21.95 -18.21 23.13
C MET A 125 -21.31 -18.98 21.98
N THR A 126 -20.31 -18.37 21.34
CA THR A 126 -19.58 -18.99 20.23
C THR A 126 -18.19 -19.38 20.71
N TRP A 127 -17.74 -20.59 20.34
CA TRP A 127 -16.38 -21.02 20.56
C TRP A 127 -15.75 -21.41 19.22
N ILE A 128 -14.63 -20.77 18.88
CA ILE A 128 -13.86 -21.03 17.66
C ILE A 128 -12.58 -21.79 18.04
N TYR A 129 -12.40 -22.94 17.41
CA TYR A 129 -11.22 -23.77 17.58
C TYR A 129 -10.49 -23.93 16.24
N PHE A 130 -9.29 -23.34 16.15
CA PHE A 130 -8.40 -23.53 15.02
C PHE A 130 -7.69 -24.89 15.12
N ARG A 131 -7.85 -25.74 14.09
CA ARG A 131 -7.43 -27.14 14.08
C ARG A 131 -6.19 -27.40 13.20
N GLY A 132 -5.40 -26.35 12.95
CA GLY A 132 -4.26 -26.38 12.04
C GLY A 132 -4.69 -26.72 10.62
N ASP A 133 -4.00 -27.66 10.00
CA ASP A 133 -4.29 -28.10 8.62
C ASP A 133 -5.65 -28.80 8.48
N GLN A 134 -6.35 -29.08 9.58
CA GLN A 134 -7.72 -29.60 9.53
C GLN A 134 -8.77 -28.49 9.34
N GLY A 135 -8.41 -27.21 9.42
CA GLY A 135 -9.35 -26.10 9.25
C GLY A 135 -9.84 -25.49 10.59
N ILE A 136 -11.09 -25.05 10.64
CA ILE A 136 -11.66 -24.29 11.76
C ILE A 136 -12.99 -24.90 12.17
N ASP A 137 -13.14 -25.22 13.44
CA ASP A 137 -14.42 -25.60 14.02
C ASP A 137 -15.05 -24.41 14.74
N ILE A 138 -16.33 -24.17 14.49
CA ILE A 138 -17.16 -23.17 15.16
C ILE A 138 -18.23 -23.93 15.93
N TYR A 139 -18.31 -23.72 17.24
CA TYR A 139 -19.29 -24.31 18.16
C TYR A 139 -20.23 -23.23 18.70
N GLN A 140 -21.47 -23.61 19.03
CA GLN A 140 -22.41 -22.74 19.74
C GLN A 140 -23.09 -23.47 20.90
N TYR A 141 -23.18 -22.82 22.06
CA TYR A 141 -23.81 -23.38 23.26
C TYR A 141 -24.55 -22.29 24.05
N PRO A 142 -25.51 -22.64 24.93
CA PRO A 142 -26.23 -21.66 25.73
C PRO A 142 -25.29 -20.83 26.61
N ALA A 143 -25.44 -19.50 26.57
CA ALA A 143 -24.66 -18.59 27.38
C ALA A 143 -24.82 -18.89 28.89
N GLY A 144 -23.71 -18.82 29.63
CA GLY A 144 -23.68 -19.15 31.07
C GLY A 144 -23.69 -20.64 31.40
N THR A 145 -23.57 -21.53 30.39
CA THR A 145 -23.33 -22.96 30.59
C THR A 145 -21.90 -23.34 30.20
N PRO A 146 -21.33 -24.42 30.76
CA PRO A 146 -20.02 -24.91 30.32
C PRO A 146 -20.02 -25.22 28.83
N ARG A 147 -18.86 -25.07 28.18
CA ARG A 147 -18.63 -25.46 26.77
C ARG A 147 -19.19 -26.86 26.49
N GLN A 148 -19.91 -26.99 25.38
CA GLN A 148 -20.45 -28.25 24.87
C GLN A 148 -19.98 -28.44 23.44
N ASP A 149 -19.76 -29.70 23.03
CA ASP A 149 -19.39 -30.08 21.66
C ASP A 149 -20.59 -30.01 20.70
N SER A 150 -21.21 -28.83 20.64
CA SER A 150 -22.33 -28.49 19.75
C SER A 150 -21.77 -27.80 18.51
N LEU A 151 -21.20 -28.59 17.60
CA LEU A 151 -20.59 -28.08 16.36
C LEU A 151 -21.65 -27.35 15.54
N PHE A 152 -21.40 -26.05 15.31
CA PHE A 152 -22.22 -25.20 14.46
C PHE A 152 -21.78 -25.30 13.00
N GLN A 153 -20.48 -25.15 12.73
CA GLN A 153 -19.92 -25.20 11.39
C GLN A 153 -18.45 -25.60 11.40
N HIS A 154 -18.03 -26.34 10.38
CA HIS A 154 -16.64 -26.60 10.08
C HIS A 154 -16.23 -25.87 8.79
N LEU A 155 -15.10 -25.17 8.82
CA LEU A 155 -14.50 -24.50 7.67
C LEU A 155 -13.19 -25.21 7.29
N GLN A 156 -12.96 -25.36 5.99
CA GLN A 156 -11.64 -25.78 5.50
C GLN A 156 -10.59 -24.71 5.79
N VAL A 157 -9.30 -25.07 5.66
CA VAL A 157 -8.18 -24.12 5.80
C VAL A 157 -8.41 -22.93 4.87
N PRO A 158 -8.61 -21.71 5.40
CA PRO A 158 -8.99 -20.57 4.58
C PRO A 158 -7.79 -19.93 3.89
N SER A 159 -7.96 -19.41 2.68
CA SER A 159 -6.94 -18.61 1.99
C SER A 159 -7.15 -17.10 2.16
N ASN A 160 -8.37 -16.65 2.48
CA ASN A 160 -8.73 -15.26 2.74
C ASN A 160 -10.15 -15.18 3.35
N GLN A 161 -10.31 -15.55 4.63
CA GLN A 161 -11.64 -15.68 5.25
C GLN A 161 -11.89 -14.66 6.36
N VAL A 162 -13.07 -14.04 6.37
CA VAL A 162 -13.58 -13.30 7.54
C VAL A 162 -14.74 -14.08 8.17
N ILE A 163 -14.69 -14.26 9.49
CA ILE A 163 -15.74 -14.86 10.32
C ILE A 163 -16.29 -13.74 11.21
N TYR A 164 -17.60 -13.51 11.19
CA TYR A 164 -18.23 -12.56 12.10
C TYR A 164 -19.09 -13.28 13.14
N VAL A 165 -18.91 -12.91 14.41
CA VAL A 165 -19.68 -13.38 15.55
C VAL A 165 -20.47 -12.22 16.13
N ASP A 166 -21.79 -12.34 16.11
CA ASP A 166 -22.70 -11.37 16.71
C ASP A 166 -22.82 -11.60 18.22
N GLY A 167 -21.76 -11.35 18.98
CA GLY A 167 -21.72 -11.50 20.44
C GLY A 167 -20.36 -11.96 20.94
N ASP A 168 -20.31 -12.41 22.20
CA ASP A 168 -19.08 -12.89 22.83
C ASP A 168 -18.56 -14.17 22.15
N VAL A 169 -17.22 -14.27 22.02
CA VAL A 169 -16.55 -15.42 21.39
C VAL A 169 -15.37 -15.91 22.22
N GLU A 170 -15.22 -17.22 22.36
CA GLU A 170 -14.04 -17.87 22.90
C GLU A 170 -13.15 -18.40 21.76
N ILE A 171 -11.82 -18.26 21.87
CA ILE A 171 -10.88 -18.61 20.80
C ILE A 171 -9.66 -19.36 21.35
N GLN A 172 -9.27 -20.44 20.66
CA GLN A 172 -8.02 -21.17 20.88
C GLN A 172 -7.55 -21.92 19.62
N GLY A 173 -6.29 -22.36 19.62
CA GLY A 173 -5.82 -23.44 18.75
C GLY A 173 -4.63 -23.07 17.86
N VAL A 174 -4.49 -23.81 16.77
CA VAL A 174 -3.40 -23.63 15.79
C VAL A 174 -3.99 -23.18 14.46
N VAL A 175 -3.56 -22.05 13.95
CA VAL A 175 -4.07 -21.41 12.73
C VAL A 175 -3.25 -21.86 11.53
N ALA A 176 -3.93 -22.47 10.55
CA ALA A 176 -3.45 -22.60 9.19
C ALA A 176 -4.27 -21.70 8.28
N GLY A 177 -3.65 -21.17 7.22
CA GLY A 177 -4.29 -20.27 6.28
C GLY A 177 -4.36 -18.80 6.73
N GLN A 178 -5.23 -18.02 6.09
CA GLN A 178 -5.45 -16.61 6.37
C GLN A 178 -6.90 -16.39 6.80
N VAL A 179 -7.09 -15.88 8.02
CA VAL A 179 -8.42 -15.71 8.61
C VAL A 179 -8.50 -14.49 9.52
N THR A 180 -9.67 -13.87 9.57
CA THR A 180 -10.05 -12.87 10.57
C THR A 180 -11.28 -13.32 11.33
N VAL A 181 -11.27 -13.20 12.66
CA VAL A 181 -12.44 -13.33 13.51
C VAL A 181 -12.83 -11.95 14.02
N TYR A 182 -14.04 -11.53 13.73
CA TYR A 182 -14.65 -10.29 14.23
C TYR A 182 -15.75 -10.64 15.22
N SER A 183 -15.75 -10.06 16.42
CA SER A 183 -16.81 -10.16 17.42
C SER A 183 -17.41 -8.79 17.74
N SER A 184 -18.75 -8.69 17.78
CA SER A 184 -19.45 -7.50 18.33
C SER A 184 -19.46 -7.47 19.87
N GLY A 185 -19.05 -8.56 20.50
CA GLY A 185 -18.92 -8.71 21.95
C GLY A 185 -17.47 -8.67 22.41
N ASN A 186 -17.21 -9.23 23.58
CA ASN A 186 -15.87 -9.53 24.06
C ASN A 186 -15.32 -10.78 23.38
N MET A 187 -14.00 -10.83 23.24
CA MET A 187 -13.28 -11.98 22.74
C MET A 187 -12.40 -12.57 23.86
N PHE A 188 -12.60 -13.84 24.18
CA PHE A 188 -11.89 -14.55 25.22
C PHE A 188 -10.82 -15.46 24.61
N LEU A 189 -9.56 -15.23 24.97
CA LEU A 189 -8.43 -16.08 24.59
C LEU A 189 -8.28 -17.15 25.65
N ILE A 190 -8.77 -18.36 25.36
CA ILE A 190 -8.89 -19.44 26.36
C ILE A 190 -7.69 -20.37 26.38
N ASP A 191 -6.79 -20.26 25.41
CA ASP A 191 -5.51 -20.96 25.30
C ASP A 191 -4.62 -20.24 24.26
N ASN A 192 -3.45 -20.78 23.98
CA ASN A 192 -2.58 -20.40 22.89
C ASN A 192 -3.32 -20.30 21.55
N ILE A 193 -2.92 -19.30 20.75
CA ILE A 193 -3.36 -19.09 19.38
C ILE A 193 -2.10 -18.91 18.53
N GLN A 194 -1.68 -19.97 17.85
CA GLN A 194 -0.38 -20.01 17.16
C GLN A 194 -0.52 -20.37 15.69
N TYR A 195 0.37 -19.90 14.83
CA TYR A 195 0.44 -20.39 13.46
C TYR A 195 0.99 -21.82 13.40
N VAL A 196 0.53 -22.61 12.42
CA VAL A 196 1.19 -23.87 12.08
C VAL A 196 2.67 -23.58 11.77
N GLY A 197 3.56 -24.35 12.39
CA GLY A 197 5.01 -24.23 12.21
C GLY A 197 5.69 -23.17 13.09
N SER A 198 4.96 -22.39 13.89
CA SER A 198 5.60 -21.51 14.87
C SER A 198 6.16 -22.32 16.05
N VAL A 199 7.14 -21.74 16.75
CA VAL A 199 7.79 -22.37 17.89
C VAL A 199 6.81 -22.44 19.05
N ALA A 200 6.38 -23.65 19.41
CA ALA A 200 5.38 -23.88 20.45
C ALA A 200 5.68 -23.17 21.78
N ARG A 201 6.97 -22.98 22.12
CA ARG A 201 7.40 -22.36 23.37
C ARG A 201 7.03 -20.88 23.51
N ASN A 202 7.09 -20.11 22.42
CA ASN A 202 7.00 -18.64 22.44
C ASN A 202 6.28 -18.05 21.23
N GLY A 203 5.68 -18.87 20.37
CA GLY A 203 5.02 -18.45 19.14
C GLY A 203 5.97 -17.84 18.10
N TRP A 204 7.29 -17.96 18.23
CA TRP A 204 8.21 -17.34 17.27
C TRP A 204 8.16 -18.05 15.92
N PHE A 205 8.22 -17.27 14.84
CA PHE A 205 8.41 -17.76 13.48
C PHE A 205 9.25 -16.75 12.68
N GLU A 206 9.87 -17.22 11.60
CA GLU A 206 10.56 -16.38 10.61
C GLU A 206 9.52 -15.79 9.65
N SER A 207 9.50 -14.46 9.51
CA SER A 207 8.43 -13.77 8.78
C SER A 207 8.52 -14.00 7.27
N GLN A 208 9.72 -14.20 6.72
CA GLN A 208 9.89 -14.40 5.27
C GLN A 208 9.26 -15.74 4.82
N GLY A 209 8.31 -15.66 3.89
CA GLY A 209 7.67 -16.84 3.28
C GLY A 209 6.66 -17.56 4.19
N PHE A 210 6.36 -17.05 5.38
CA PHE A 210 5.32 -17.63 6.24
C PHE A 210 3.93 -17.29 5.67
N PRO A 211 3.05 -18.27 5.41
CA PRO A 211 1.80 -18.03 4.67
C PRO A 211 0.59 -17.71 5.56
N HIS A 212 0.72 -17.87 6.87
CA HIS A 212 -0.42 -17.81 7.81
C HIS A 212 -0.65 -16.41 8.35
N MET A 213 -1.90 -15.95 8.37
CA MET A 213 -2.29 -14.62 8.85
C MET A 213 -3.56 -14.71 9.70
N LEU A 214 -3.54 -14.12 10.90
CA LEU A 214 -4.69 -14.04 11.79
C LEU A 214 -5.01 -12.59 12.14
N GLY A 215 -6.28 -12.21 11.99
CA GLY A 215 -6.86 -10.99 12.53
C GLY A 215 -7.88 -11.33 13.62
N LEU A 216 -7.80 -10.65 14.76
CA LEU A 216 -8.74 -10.77 15.87
C LEU A 216 -9.31 -9.39 16.16
N VAL A 217 -10.60 -9.20 15.91
CA VAL A 217 -11.29 -7.92 16.12
C VAL A 217 -12.40 -8.11 17.13
N SER A 218 -12.45 -7.24 18.14
CA SER A 218 -13.55 -7.15 19.10
C SER A 218 -14.04 -5.70 19.16
N GLU A 219 -15.36 -5.49 19.11
CA GLU A 219 -15.96 -4.18 19.40
C GLU A 219 -15.86 -3.80 20.88
N ARG A 220 -15.47 -4.75 21.74
CA ARG A 220 -15.28 -4.56 23.18
C ARG A 220 -13.85 -4.92 23.57
N ASN A 221 -13.67 -5.82 24.53
CA ASN A 221 -12.38 -6.23 25.03
C ASN A 221 -11.91 -7.53 24.38
N ILE A 222 -10.59 -7.65 24.23
CA ILE A 222 -9.93 -8.94 24.05
C ILE A 222 -9.34 -9.31 25.40
N ILE A 223 -9.77 -10.44 25.96
CA ILE A 223 -9.54 -10.84 27.35
C ILE A 223 -8.82 -12.19 27.37
N ILE A 224 -7.70 -12.29 28.06
CA ILE A 224 -7.10 -13.59 28.39
C ILE A 224 -7.90 -14.19 29.55
N GLU A 225 -8.55 -15.33 29.31
CA GLU A 225 -9.42 -16.00 30.29
C GLU A 225 -8.59 -16.53 31.48
N ASP A 226 -9.11 -16.40 32.70
CA ASP A 226 -8.47 -16.92 33.90
C ASP A 226 -8.76 -18.43 34.09
N ASN A 227 -7.94 -19.25 33.45
CA ASN A 227 -8.04 -20.70 33.47
C ASN A 227 -6.67 -21.40 33.67
N PRO A 228 -6.65 -22.71 33.97
CA PRO A 228 -5.38 -23.42 34.22
C PRO A 228 -4.38 -23.42 33.08
N ARG A 229 -4.80 -23.23 31.82
CA ARG A 229 -3.87 -23.16 30.67
C ARG A 229 -3.19 -21.80 30.58
N ASN A 230 -3.90 -20.77 31.01
CA ASN A 230 -3.43 -19.40 31.08
C ASN A 230 -2.84 -19.05 32.47
N GLY A 231 -2.39 -20.04 33.25
CA GLY A 231 -1.61 -19.76 34.46
C GLY A 231 -2.40 -19.30 35.69
N LYS A 232 -3.71 -19.56 35.71
CA LYS A 232 -4.56 -19.38 36.91
C LYS A 232 -3.88 -19.89 38.19
N GLU A 233 -4.09 -19.18 39.29
CA GLU A 233 -3.60 -19.54 40.63
C GLU A 233 -2.06 -19.64 40.69
N ASN A 234 -1.39 -18.58 40.25
CA ASN A 234 0.08 -18.45 40.27
C ASN A 234 0.79 -19.57 39.48
N GLY A 235 0.29 -19.87 38.28
CA GLY A 235 0.79 -20.93 37.42
C GLY A 235 2.30 -20.85 37.14
N TRP A 236 2.86 -19.63 37.12
CA TRP A 236 4.30 -19.42 36.94
C TRP A 236 5.13 -20.02 38.08
N ARG A 237 4.75 -19.79 39.35
CA ARG A 237 5.52 -20.22 40.52
C ARG A 237 5.18 -21.63 40.99
N ASN A 238 3.95 -22.09 40.80
CA ASN A 238 3.46 -23.37 41.33
C ASN A 238 3.82 -24.60 40.49
N GLY A 239 4.47 -24.44 39.33
CA GLY A 239 4.67 -25.60 38.46
C GLY A 239 5.47 -25.37 37.18
N GLY A 240 6.42 -24.42 37.14
CA GLY A 240 7.32 -24.20 35.98
C GLY A 240 8.04 -25.45 35.41
N GLY A 241 7.93 -26.61 36.08
CA GLY A 241 8.30 -27.93 35.55
C GLY A 241 7.38 -28.49 34.44
N GLY A 242 6.20 -27.90 34.20
CA GLY A 242 5.29 -28.28 33.11
C GLY A 242 5.56 -27.60 31.75
N GLY A 243 6.48 -26.64 31.72
CA GLY A 243 6.78 -25.82 30.54
C GLY A 243 5.79 -24.63 30.37
N PRO A 244 6.13 -23.67 29.49
CA PRO A 244 5.38 -22.41 29.34
C PRO A 244 3.93 -22.59 28.89
N ASN A 245 3.57 -23.74 28.33
CA ASN A 245 2.23 -24.00 27.81
C ASN A 245 1.15 -24.16 28.91
N ASN A 246 1.53 -24.16 30.18
CA ASN A 246 0.60 -24.29 31.31
C ASN A 246 0.46 -22.99 32.12
N HIS A 247 1.08 -21.90 31.66
CA HIS A 247 1.09 -20.64 32.41
C HIS A 247 1.22 -19.40 31.51
N SER A 248 1.95 -19.50 30.40
CA SER A 248 2.10 -18.44 29.41
C SER A 248 1.11 -18.62 28.25
N ILE A 249 0.79 -17.51 27.60
CA ILE A 249 -0.01 -17.51 26.38
C ILE A 249 0.83 -17.03 25.20
N ASN A 250 0.78 -17.78 24.11
CA ASN A 250 1.41 -17.44 22.85
C ASN A 250 0.34 -17.04 21.84
N ILE A 251 0.53 -15.88 21.23
CA ILE A 251 -0.42 -15.27 20.32
C ILE A 251 0.31 -14.91 19.01
N ASN A 252 -0.17 -15.44 17.90
CA ASN A 252 0.26 -15.07 16.56
C ASN A 252 -0.91 -14.40 15.82
N GLY A 253 -0.75 -13.14 15.44
CA GLY A 253 -1.80 -12.39 14.75
C GLY A 253 -1.89 -10.92 15.15
N SER A 254 -2.78 -10.18 14.49
CA SER A 254 -3.10 -8.80 14.83
C SER A 254 -4.39 -8.72 15.64
N LEU A 255 -4.36 -8.01 16.77
CA LEU A 255 -5.46 -7.86 17.71
C LEU A 255 -5.98 -6.43 17.65
N ILE A 256 -7.30 -6.25 17.53
CA ILE A 256 -7.96 -4.94 17.57
C ILE A 256 -9.13 -4.96 18.55
N ALA A 257 -9.04 -4.14 19.61
CA ALA A 257 -10.14 -3.88 20.55
C ALA A 257 -10.71 -2.46 20.27
N LEU A 258 -11.79 -2.38 19.48
CA LEU A 258 -12.31 -1.12 18.92
C LEU A 258 -12.96 -0.19 19.94
N GLY A 259 -13.62 -0.76 20.95
CA GLY A 259 -14.30 -0.01 22.02
C GLY A 259 -13.81 -0.35 23.43
N GLY A 260 -12.76 -1.17 23.53
CA GLY A 260 -12.26 -1.67 24.82
C GLY A 260 -10.75 -1.83 24.83
N SER A 261 -10.30 -2.86 25.55
CA SER A 261 -8.91 -3.08 25.89
C SER A 261 -8.45 -4.50 25.57
N PHE A 262 -7.15 -4.66 25.34
CA PHE A 262 -6.51 -5.96 25.48
C PHE A 262 -6.10 -6.14 26.95
N THR A 263 -6.67 -7.13 27.62
CA THR A 263 -6.55 -7.29 29.08
C THR A 263 -6.67 -8.76 29.52
N PHE A 264 -6.74 -9.02 30.83
CA PHE A 264 -6.97 -10.34 31.40
C PHE A 264 -8.09 -10.34 32.44
N GLU A 265 -8.72 -11.50 32.63
CA GLU A 265 -9.82 -11.71 33.58
C GLU A 265 -9.32 -11.86 35.02
N HIS A 266 -10.15 -11.51 36.01
CA HIS A 266 -9.87 -11.64 37.44
C HIS A 266 -8.57 -10.94 37.85
N GLN A 267 -8.56 -9.62 37.88
CA GLN A 267 -7.36 -8.83 38.12
C GLN A 267 -6.99 -8.70 39.61
N ASN A 268 -7.64 -9.49 40.49
CA ASN A 268 -7.49 -9.48 41.95
C ASN A 268 -7.76 -8.10 42.57
N ASP A 269 -8.72 -7.37 42.01
CA ASP A 269 -9.20 -6.15 42.65
C ASP A 269 -9.97 -6.48 43.93
N GLU A 270 -9.86 -5.65 44.97
CA GLU A 270 -10.59 -5.85 46.24
C GLU A 270 -12.11 -6.01 46.07
N HIS A 271 -12.67 -5.48 44.98
CA HIS A 271 -14.10 -5.53 44.67
C HIS A 271 -14.50 -6.73 43.80
N GLU A 272 -13.55 -7.51 43.28
CA GLU A 272 -13.84 -8.72 42.53
C GLU A 272 -14.28 -9.86 43.45
N ARG A 273 -15.19 -10.69 42.93
CA ARG A 273 -15.68 -11.87 43.64
C ARG A 273 -14.60 -12.94 43.79
N PHE A 274 -13.75 -13.07 42.78
CA PHE A 274 -12.60 -13.97 42.83
C PHE A 274 -11.41 -13.21 43.42
N GLN A 275 -10.73 -13.83 44.36
CA GLN A 275 -9.50 -13.35 44.96
C GLN A 275 -8.49 -14.49 44.84
N GLY A 276 -7.55 -14.36 43.91
CA GLY A 276 -6.49 -15.32 43.65
C GLY A 276 -5.45 -15.36 44.78
N PRO A 277 -4.43 -16.23 44.65
CA PRO A 277 -3.31 -16.27 45.59
C PRO A 277 -2.49 -14.98 45.59
N GLU A 278 -1.67 -14.77 46.62
CA GLU A 278 -0.74 -13.64 46.73
C GLU A 278 0.71 -14.18 46.74
N PRO A 279 1.51 -13.99 45.66
CA PRO A 279 1.15 -13.39 44.37
C PRO A 279 0.43 -14.34 43.41
N ASP A 280 -0.20 -13.77 42.38
CA ASP A 280 -0.89 -14.46 41.28
C ASP A 280 -0.19 -14.18 39.94
N GLU A 281 1.10 -14.53 39.88
CA GLU A 281 1.89 -14.41 38.66
C GLU A 281 1.52 -15.55 37.69
N ARG A 282 0.85 -15.18 36.60
CA ARG A 282 0.28 -16.13 35.65
C ARG A 282 1.28 -16.51 34.59
N GLY A 283 2.08 -15.57 34.09
CA GLY A 283 3.25 -15.89 33.28
C GLY A 283 3.66 -14.80 32.31
N VAL A 284 3.76 -15.15 31.01
CA VAL A 284 4.21 -14.23 29.96
C VAL A 284 3.25 -14.28 28.79
N ILE A 285 2.89 -13.12 28.25
CA ILE A 285 2.22 -12.97 26.97
C ILE A 285 3.29 -12.84 25.89
N ASN A 286 3.44 -13.88 25.06
CA ASN A 286 4.27 -13.80 23.87
C ASN A 286 3.40 -13.46 22.67
N LEU A 287 3.42 -12.21 22.23
CA LEU A 287 2.73 -11.77 21.03
C LEU A 287 3.75 -11.63 19.90
N LYS A 288 3.56 -12.38 18.80
CA LYS A 288 4.20 -12.05 17.52
C LYS A 288 3.15 -11.56 16.52
N GLY A 289 3.09 -10.25 16.33
CA GLY A 289 2.03 -9.58 15.59
C GLY A 289 1.86 -8.12 16.01
N SER A 290 0.61 -7.69 16.20
CA SER A 290 0.30 -6.32 16.66
C SER A 290 -0.93 -6.27 17.56
N VAL A 291 -1.02 -5.22 18.37
CA VAL A 291 -2.19 -4.91 19.19
C VAL A 291 -2.60 -3.45 19.01
N ALA A 292 -3.86 -3.23 18.65
CA ALA A 292 -4.50 -1.92 18.67
C ALA A 292 -5.66 -1.95 19.66
N GLN A 293 -5.75 -0.98 20.54
CA GLN A 293 -6.81 -0.92 21.56
C GLN A 293 -7.30 0.50 21.76
N TYR A 294 -8.61 0.65 21.96
CA TYR A 294 -9.22 1.94 22.22
C TYR A 294 -8.77 2.50 23.56
N ARG A 295 -8.69 1.63 24.57
CA ARG A 295 -8.22 1.99 25.90
C ARG A 295 -7.16 1.00 26.38
N ARG A 296 -6.15 1.48 27.11
CA ARG A 296 -5.16 0.63 27.76
C ARG A 296 -5.82 -0.34 28.75
N GLY A 297 -5.57 -1.63 28.56
CA GLY A 297 -5.92 -2.68 29.52
C GLY A 297 -4.75 -3.07 30.42
N TYR A 298 -5.08 -3.58 31.61
CA TYR A 298 -4.09 -4.21 32.48
C TYR A 298 -3.65 -5.53 31.88
N LEU A 299 -2.34 -5.75 31.86
CA LEU A 299 -1.70 -7.03 31.55
C LEU A 299 -0.93 -7.57 32.76
N HIS A 300 -0.47 -6.68 33.64
CA HIS A 300 0.08 -6.97 34.97
C HIS A 300 -0.35 -5.88 35.95
N ARG A 301 -0.40 -6.21 37.24
CA ARG A 301 -0.76 -5.30 38.34
C ARG A 301 0.11 -5.55 39.56
N ASP A 302 0.40 -4.48 40.30
CA ASP A 302 1.18 -4.52 41.54
C ASP A 302 0.37 -4.93 42.78
N ASN A 303 -0.93 -5.17 42.62
CA ASN A 303 -1.78 -5.68 43.71
C ASN A 303 -1.41 -7.13 44.06
N HIS A 304 -1.69 -7.52 45.31
CA HIS A 304 -1.41 -8.87 45.81
C HIS A 304 0.05 -9.31 45.56
N GLY A 305 1.02 -8.38 45.64
CA GLY A 305 2.42 -8.68 45.37
C GLY A 305 2.74 -9.08 43.92
N GLY A 306 1.81 -8.84 42.97
CA GLY A 306 1.91 -9.16 41.55
C GLY A 306 0.74 -10.02 41.07
N THR A 307 -0.03 -9.51 40.10
CA THR A 307 -1.12 -10.24 39.44
C THR A 307 -1.05 -10.07 37.92
N GLY A 308 -1.08 -11.17 37.17
CA GLY A 308 -1.20 -11.15 35.71
C GLY A 308 0.04 -11.66 34.98
N TYR A 309 0.47 -10.96 33.93
CA TYR A 309 1.47 -11.43 32.97
C TYR A 309 2.49 -10.36 32.63
N HIS A 310 3.76 -10.77 32.55
CA HIS A 310 4.77 -9.99 31.85
C HIS A 310 4.51 -10.01 30.33
N THR A 311 5.00 -9.00 29.61
CA THR A 311 4.79 -8.90 28.16
C THR A 311 6.07 -9.08 27.34
N ASN A 312 5.94 -9.78 26.22
CA ASN A 312 6.97 -9.92 25.19
C ASN A 312 6.33 -9.75 23.81
N PHE A 313 6.34 -8.52 23.30
CA PHE A 313 5.72 -8.16 22.03
C PHE A 313 6.77 -8.02 20.94
N LEU A 314 6.64 -8.86 19.91
CA LEU A 314 7.49 -8.90 18.73
C LEU A 314 6.65 -8.51 17.50
N PRO A 315 7.14 -7.63 16.62
CA PRO A 315 6.43 -7.29 15.41
C PRO A 315 6.37 -8.50 14.48
N ASP A 316 5.25 -8.67 13.79
CA ASP A 316 5.22 -9.43 12.54
C ASP A 316 5.41 -8.45 11.38
N GLU A 317 6.62 -8.41 10.83
CA GLU A 317 7.01 -7.46 9.78
C GLU A 317 6.14 -7.55 8.52
N ARG A 318 5.46 -8.69 8.32
CA ARG A 318 4.49 -8.85 7.23
C ARG A 318 3.33 -7.88 7.35
N LEU A 319 2.89 -7.53 8.57
CA LEU A 319 1.73 -6.66 8.83
C LEU A 319 1.89 -5.22 8.31
N ARG A 320 3.12 -4.84 7.90
CA ARG A 320 3.38 -3.56 7.21
C ARG A 320 2.97 -3.57 5.74
N THR A 321 2.86 -4.75 5.15
CA THR A 321 2.63 -4.93 3.69
C THR A 321 1.45 -5.84 3.38
N HIS A 322 1.09 -6.74 4.30
CA HIS A 322 0.02 -7.71 4.16
C HIS A 322 -0.79 -7.70 5.45
N ALA A 323 -2.07 -7.35 5.38
CA ALA A 323 -2.94 -7.35 6.54
C ALA A 323 -3.67 -8.71 6.67
N PRO A 324 -4.28 -9.02 7.81
CA PRO A 324 -5.22 -10.14 7.87
C PRO A 324 -6.43 -9.91 6.95
N PRO A 325 -7.16 -10.97 6.55
CA PRO A 325 -8.37 -10.86 5.74
C PRO A 325 -9.34 -9.80 6.24
N GLY A 326 -9.87 -8.97 5.35
CA GLY A 326 -10.82 -7.90 5.69
C GLY A 326 -10.20 -6.69 6.42
N PHE A 327 -8.99 -6.78 6.96
CA PHE A 327 -8.21 -5.60 7.37
C PHE A 327 -7.64 -4.89 6.14
N HIS A 328 -7.56 -5.61 5.01
CA HIS A 328 -7.42 -5.03 3.70
C HIS A 328 -8.60 -4.12 3.42
N SER A 329 -8.23 -2.90 3.09
CA SER A 329 -9.17 -1.83 2.92
C SER A 329 -9.61 -1.74 1.48
N ASP A 330 -10.31 -2.77 1.04
CA ASP A 330 -10.97 -2.78 -0.27
C ASP A 330 -12.01 -1.63 -0.36
N GLY A 331 -12.31 -0.98 0.78
CA GLY A 331 -13.06 0.28 0.89
C GLY A 331 -12.25 1.54 1.26
N LEU A 332 -11.24 1.50 2.16
CA LEU A 332 -10.53 2.73 2.59
C LEU A 332 -9.28 3.05 1.77
N TRP A 333 -8.66 2.11 1.05
CA TRP A 333 -7.49 2.40 0.19
C TRP A 333 -7.85 2.85 -1.22
N SER A 334 -9.14 2.77 -1.61
CA SER A 334 -9.64 3.35 -2.86
C SER A 334 -9.44 4.86 -2.94
N LYS A 335 -8.99 5.52 -1.85
CA LYS A 335 -8.60 6.94 -1.84
C LYS A 335 -7.26 7.08 -1.14
N ILE A 336 -6.21 7.32 -1.92
CA ILE A 336 -4.86 7.57 -1.45
C ILE A 336 -4.60 9.08 -1.47
N SER A 337 -3.99 9.58 -0.40
CA SER A 337 -3.57 10.98 -0.24
C SER A 337 -2.31 11.05 0.62
N GLY A 338 -1.61 12.19 0.62
CA GLY A 338 -0.46 12.43 1.48
C GLY A 338 0.86 11.89 0.92
N ARG A 339 1.88 11.83 1.79
CA ARG A 339 3.22 11.31 1.46
C ARG A 339 3.35 9.82 1.75
N HIS A 340 4.03 9.10 0.88
CA HIS A 340 4.30 7.67 1.02
C HIS A 340 5.74 7.38 0.67
N ASP A 341 6.43 6.58 1.46
CA ASP A 341 7.74 6.08 1.03
C ASP A 341 7.56 5.10 -0.12
N ARG A 342 6.60 4.19 -0.01
CA ARG A 342 6.33 3.19 -1.05
C ARG A 342 4.85 2.85 -1.11
N LEU A 343 4.31 2.86 -2.33
CA LEU A 343 2.98 2.39 -2.66
C LEU A 343 3.10 1.09 -3.46
N LEU A 344 2.69 -0.02 -2.85
CA LEU A 344 2.51 -1.30 -3.51
C LEU A 344 1.00 -1.52 -3.63
N LEU A 345 0.50 -1.47 -4.86
CA LEU A 345 -0.91 -1.69 -5.14
C LEU A 345 -1.17 -3.16 -5.44
N ASP A 346 -2.38 -3.61 -5.14
CA ASP A 346 -2.93 -4.90 -5.55
C ASP A 346 -3.98 -4.67 -6.63
N GLU A 347 -4.52 -5.72 -7.23
CA GLU A 347 -5.64 -5.61 -8.18
C GLU A 347 -6.80 -4.81 -7.57
N GLY A 348 -7.28 -3.78 -8.29
CA GLY A 348 -8.34 -2.91 -7.79
C GLY A 348 -8.33 -1.50 -8.36
N SER A 349 -9.18 -0.64 -7.81
CA SER A 349 -9.31 0.77 -8.23
C SER A 349 -8.93 1.72 -7.09
N TYR A 350 -8.00 2.63 -7.38
CA TYR A 350 -7.38 3.53 -6.41
C TYR A 350 -7.51 4.99 -6.87
N THR A 351 -8.11 5.83 -6.02
CA THR A 351 -8.28 7.26 -6.28
C THR A 351 -7.17 8.06 -5.63
N PHE A 352 -6.32 8.72 -6.40
CA PHE A 352 -5.21 9.53 -5.88
C PHE A 352 -5.63 10.99 -5.75
N THR A 353 -5.45 11.58 -4.57
CA THR A 353 -5.68 13.01 -4.31
C THR A 353 -4.49 13.61 -3.58
N ASN A 354 -3.67 14.41 -4.27
CA ASN A 354 -2.47 15.05 -3.71
C ASN A 354 -1.50 14.04 -3.08
N VAL A 355 -1.20 12.98 -3.81
CA VAL A 355 -0.26 11.93 -3.39
C VAL A 355 1.16 12.30 -3.79
N PHE A 356 2.10 12.11 -2.88
CA PHE A 356 3.53 12.15 -3.15
C PHE A 356 4.14 10.83 -2.69
N ALA A 357 4.69 10.03 -3.60
CA ALA A 357 5.32 8.75 -3.25
C ALA A 357 6.80 8.75 -3.64
N ASN A 358 7.69 8.08 -2.90
CA ASN A 358 9.03 7.82 -3.45
C ASN A 358 8.94 6.70 -4.49
N THR A 359 8.24 5.61 -4.18
CA THR A 359 8.04 4.49 -5.11
C THR A 359 6.56 4.15 -5.31
N LEU A 360 6.17 3.88 -6.55
CA LEU A 360 4.87 3.33 -6.93
C LEU A 360 5.05 2.03 -7.71
N ILE A 361 4.35 0.98 -7.30
CA ILE A 361 4.28 -0.31 -8.00
C ILE A 361 2.82 -0.66 -8.22
N ALA A 362 2.41 -0.80 -9.48
CA ALA A 362 1.05 -1.16 -9.88
C ALA A 362 1.08 -2.41 -10.77
N PRO A 363 0.55 -3.57 -10.31
CA PRO A 363 0.43 -4.78 -11.12
C PRO A 363 -0.71 -4.67 -12.15
N ALA A 364 -0.86 -5.72 -12.96
CA ALA A 364 -1.93 -5.85 -13.95
C ALA A 364 -3.33 -5.71 -13.32
N GLY A 365 -4.29 -5.27 -14.14
CA GLY A 365 -5.68 -5.08 -13.71
C GLY A 365 -5.94 -3.85 -12.81
N VAL A 366 -4.89 -3.14 -12.36
CA VAL A 366 -5.04 -1.96 -11.52
C VAL A 366 -5.63 -0.77 -12.28
N GLU A 367 -6.51 -0.05 -11.61
CA GLU A 367 -7.07 1.22 -12.06
C GLU A 367 -6.62 2.37 -11.15
N LEU A 368 -5.88 3.33 -11.70
CA LEU A 368 -5.45 4.57 -11.06
C LEU A 368 -6.38 5.72 -11.45
N VAL A 369 -7.16 6.21 -10.50
CA VAL A 369 -8.12 7.31 -10.68
C VAL A 369 -7.56 8.60 -10.09
N LEU A 370 -7.13 9.52 -10.94
CA LEU A 370 -6.53 10.78 -10.53
C LEU A 370 -7.60 11.84 -10.21
N ARG A 371 -7.52 12.45 -9.02
CA ARG A 371 -8.42 13.50 -8.56
C ARG A 371 -7.66 14.79 -8.24
N GLY A 372 -7.95 15.83 -9.02
CA GLY A 372 -7.31 17.15 -8.89
C GLY A 372 -6.08 17.30 -9.77
N ARG A 373 -5.51 18.51 -9.81
CA ARG A 373 -4.41 18.85 -10.74
C ARG A 373 -3.10 18.13 -10.42
N ASN A 374 -2.77 17.99 -9.13
CA ASN A 374 -1.55 17.31 -8.68
C ASN A 374 -1.94 16.02 -7.96
N ALA A 375 -2.67 15.15 -8.66
CA ALA A 375 -3.26 13.97 -8.04
C ALA A 375 -2.20 13.01 -7.50
N LEU A 376 -1.12 12.80 -8.28
CA LEU A 376 -0.05 11.85 -7.98
C LEU A 376 1.29 12.38 -8.49
N THR A 377 2.25 12.48 -7.58
CA THR A 377 3.67 12.74 -7.83
C THR A 377 4.48 11.56 -7.29
N VAL A 378 5.41 11.04 -8.08
CA VAL A 378 6.34 9.97 -7.66
C VAL A 378 7.77 10.46 -7.83
N ARG A 379 8.67 10.27 -6.86
CA ARG A 379 10.03 10.85 -6.91
C ARG A 379 11.09 9.88 -7.44
N ASP A 380 11.10 8.64 -6.97
CA ASP A 380 12.25 7.76 -7.18
C ASP A 380 11.94 6.63 -8.17
N SER A 381 10.79 5.96 -8.08
CA SER A 381 10.52 4.85 -9.01
C SER A 381 9.05 4.63 -9.30
N VAL A 382 8.73 4.41 -10.58
CA VAL A 382 7.42 3.99 -11.06
C VAL A 382 7.55 2.67 -11.79
N VAL A 383 6.84 1.65 -11.31
CA VAL A 383 6.79 0.33 -11.94
C VAL A 383 5.32 -0.02 -12.19
N ILE A 384 4.89 0.04 -13.45
CA ILE A 384 3.52 -0.29 -13.88
C ILE A 384 3.61 -1.51 -14.79
N LEU A 385 3.05 -2.63 -14.36
CA LEU A 385 3.21 -3.93 -15.01
C LEU A 385 1.85 -4.49 -15.43
N GLY A 386 1.25 -3.91 -16.47
CA GLY A 386 0.04 -4.42 -17.09
C GLY A 386 0.29 -5.63 -18.00
N SER A 387 -0.81 -6.20 -18.49
CA SER A 387 -0.79 -7.17 -19.60
C SER A 387 -1.75 -6.75 -20.71
N GLU A 388 -1.72 -7.46 -21.85
CA GLU A 388 -2.68 -7.23 -22.94
C GLU A 388 -4.13 -7.53 -22.51
N GLU A 389 -4.33 -8.56 -21.69
CA GLU A 389 -5.66 -8.95 -21.19
C GLU A 389 -6.11 -8.05 -20.03
N GLU A 390 -5.16 -7.58 -19.21
CA GLU A 390 -5.41 -6.81 -17.99
C GLU A 390 -4.48 -5.58 -17.91
N PRO A 391 -4.73 -4.55 -18.73
CA PRO A 391 -3.91 -3.35 -18.72
C PRO A 391 -4.09 -2.56 -17.43
N VAL A 392 -3.07 -1.76 -17.08
CA VAL A 392 -3.21 -0.77 -16.01
C VAL A 392 -3.85 0.48 -16.56
N ASN A 393 -5.00 0.85 -16.03
CA ASN A 393 -5.77 2.00 -16.51
C ASN A 393 -5.50 3.22 -15.63
N VAL A 394 -5.07 4.32 -16.24
CA VAL A 394 -4.89 5.60 -15.55
C VAL A 394 -5.90 6.60 -16.11
N ARG A 395 -6.84 7.03 -15.28
CA ARG A 395 -7.89 7.98 -15.69
C ARG A 395 -8.16 9.06 -14.67
N THR A 396 -8.86 10.12 -15.07
CA THR A 396 -9.35 11.14 -14.14
C THR A 396 -10.64 10.67 -13.46
N GLN A 397 -10.93 11.21 -12.27
CA GLN A 397 -12.23 11.00 -11.64
C GLN A 397 -13.32 11.87 -12.28
N THR A 398 -12.98 13.10 -12.63
CA THR A 398 -13.93 14.11 -13.10
C THR A 398 -13.55 14.52 -14.51
N PRO A 399 -14.44 14.28 -15.49
CA PRO A 399 -14.23 14.73 -16.86
C PRO A 399 -13.82 16.21 -16.93
N GLY A 400 -12.70 16.49 -17.59
CA GLY A 400 -12.12 17.81 -17.79
C GLY A 400 -11.27 18.36 -16.63
N SER A 401 -10.98 17.58 -15.58
CA SER A 401 -10.24 18.07 -14.39
C SER A 401 -8.77 18.44 -14.64
N ARG A 402 -8.21 18.08 -15.81
CA ARG A 402 -6.78 18.26 -16.16
C ARG A 402 -5.87 17.75 -15.04
N SER A 403 -6.08 16.52 -14.64
CA SER A 403 -5.21 15.90 -13.63
C SER A 403 -3.84 15.63 -14.22
N ALA A 404 -2.82 15.64 -13.38
CA ALA A 404 -1.46 15.30 -13.78
C ALA A 404 -0.98 14.04 -13.05
N PHE A 405 -0.25 13.22 -13.79
CA PHE A 405 0.65 12.21 -13.27
C PHE A 405 2.06 12.76 -13.42
N HIS A 406 2.77 12.97 -12.31
CA HIS A 406 4.10 13.54 -12.31
C HIS A 406 5.12 12.55 -11.76
N VAL A 407 6.28 12.41 -12.41
CA VAL A 407 7.48 11.80 -11.85
C VAL A 407 8.57 12.86 -11.75
N ASP A 408 9.05 13.13 -10.55
CA ASP A 408 9.97 14.23 -10.18
C ASP A 408 11.39 13.67 -10.06
N GLY A 409 12.34 14.14 -10.88
CA GLY A 409 13.62 13.49 -11.18
C GLY A 409 14.63 13.43 -10.03
N GLY A 410 14.37 12.58 -9.04
CA GLY A 410 15.38 12.23 -8.04
C GLY A 410 16.60 11.54 -8.65
N ILE A 411 17.77 11.62 -7.99
CA ILE A 411 18.95 10.84 -8.38
C ILE A 411 18.58 9.35 -8.34
N GLY A 412 18.69 8.66 -9.46
CA GLY A 412 18.30 7.26 -9.62
C GLY A 412 16.85 7.05 -10.05
N ALA A 413 16.15 8.09 -10.53
CA ALA A 413 14.75 8.00 -10.92
C ALA A 413 14.54 6.98 -12.05
N TYR A 414 13.78 5.93 -11.78
CA TYR A 414 13.56 4.81 -12.69
C TYR A 414 12.07 4.58 -13.00
N ILE A 415 11.73 4.52 -14.29
CA ILE A 415 10.37 4.29 -14.76
C ILE A 415 10.34 3.04 -15.66
N ASP A 416 9.52 2.05 -15.31
CA ASP A 416 9.18 0.90 -16.16
C ASP A 416 7.66 0.78 -16.25
N ILE A 417 7.11 0.99 -17.44
CA ILE A 417 5.67 1.00 -17.70
C ILE A 417 5.37 0.06 -18.86
N GLN A 418 4.51 -0.93 -18.61
CA GLN A 418 4.13 -1.96 -19.57
C GLN A 418 2.61 -2.06 -19.63
N HIS A 419 2.05 -2.09 -20.85
CA HIS A 419 0.60 -2.24 -21.09
C HIS A 419 -0.28 -1.30 -20.24
N ALA A 420 0.12 -0.02 -20.16
CA ALA A 420 -0.63 1.00 -19.43
C ALA A 420 -1.42 1.90 -20.39
N ILE A 421 -2.62 2.29 -19.99
CA ILE A 421 -3.51 3.17 -20.75
C ILE A 421 -3.74 4.46 -19.96
N PHE A 422 -3.22 5.57 -20.44
CA PHE A 422 -3.42 6.91 -19.89
C PHE A 422 -4.50 7.64 -20.69
N SER A 423 -5.63 7.92 -20.03
CA SER A 423 -6.80 8.56 -20.66
C SER A 423 -6.53 9.97 -21.20
N ASP A 424 -7.44 10.47 -22.03
CA ASP A 424 -7.38 11.74 -22.76
C ASP A 424 -7.57 12.99 -21.89
N GLU A 425 -7.47 12.86 -20.57
CA GLU A 425 -7.62 13.96 -19.62
C GLU A 425 -6.45 14.12 -18.66
N ILE A 426 -5.43 13.29 -18.82
CA ILE A 426 -4.24 13.28 -17.97
C ILE A 426 -3.08 13.92 -18.70
N ASN A 427 -2.46 14.92 -18.09
CA ASN A 427 -1.13 15.35 -18.52
C ASN A 427 -0.07 14.50 -17.80
N VAL A 428 0.88 13.97 -18.56
CA VAL A 428 1.93 13.11 -18.02
C VAL A 428 3.26 13.85 -18.13
N TYR A 429 3.95 13.98 -16.99
CA TYR A 429 5.25 14.62 -16.89
C TYR A 429 6.20 13.64 -16.23
N PHE A 430 7.23 13.21 -16.95
CA PHE A 430 8.22 12.30 -16.44
C PHE A 430 9.60 12.95 -16.51
N GLU A 431 10.19 13.19 -15.34
CA GLU A 431 11.59 13.52 -15.16
C GLU A 431 12.28 12.30 -14.54
N PHE A 432 13.30 11.77 -15.20
CA PHE A 432 13.89 10.47 -14.87
C PHE A 432 15.36 10.37 -15.27
N ASP A 433 16.08 9.44 -14.64
CA ASP A 433 17.37 8.99 -15.18
C ASP A 433 17.12 7.99 -16.31
N THR A 434 16.21 7.04 -16.12
CA THR A 434 15.86 6.04 -17.13
C THR A 434 14.37 5.75 -17.17
N LEU A 435 13.79 5.82 -18.37
CA LEU A 435 12.42 5.40 -18.67
C LEU A 435 12.43 4.25 -19.66
N LYS A 436 11.63 3.24 -19.36
CA LYS A 436 11.22 2.17 -20.29
C LYS A 436 9.70 2.15 -20.38
N ALA A 437 9.16 2.37 -21.58
CA ALA A 437 7.74 2.23 -21.87
C ALA A 437 7.53 1.20 -22.96
N THR A 438 6.67 0.20 -22.73
CA THR A 438 6.39 -0.87 -23.69
C THR A 438 4.90 -1.11 -23.82
N SER A 439 4.37 -1.09 -25.04
CA SER A 439 2.96 -1.38 -25.32
C SER A 439 1.98 -0.48 -24.56
N CYS A 440 2.36 0.78 -24.34
CA CYS A 440 1.56 1.76 -23.61
C CYS A 440 0.76 2.67 -24.55
N ARG A 441 -0.32 3.25 -24.03
CA ARG A 441 -1.19 4.19 -24.74
C ARG A 441 -1.30 5.49 -23.96
N PHE A 442 -0.96 6.61 -24.60
CA PHE A 442 -1.04 7.96 -24.04
C PHE A 442 -1.93 8.83 -24.93
N GLU A 443 -3.11 9.20 -24.44
CA GLU A 443 -4.10 9.94 -25.24
C GLU A 443 -3.91 11.47 -25.22
N ARG A 444 -2.94 11.93 -24.45
CA ARG A 444 -2.69 13.35 -24.16
C ARG A 444 -1.22 13.68 -24.23
N GLN A 445 -0.95 14.98 -24.12
CA GLN A 445 0.40 15.50 -24.13
C GLN A 445 1.28 14.79 -23.08
N LEU A 446 2.43 14.35 -23.55
CA LEU A 446 3.46 13.68 -22.76
C LEU A 446 4.74 14.50 -22.81
N SER A 447 5.31 14.82 -21.65
CA SER A 447 6.61 15.47 -21.54
C SER A 447 7.60 14.52 -20.86
N LEU A 448 8.72 14.26 -21.52
CA LEU A 448 9.77 13.37 -21.02
C LEU A 448 11.11 14.11 -20.91
N GLU A 449 11.80 13.95 -19.78
CA GLU A 449 13.12 14.50 -19.50
C GLU A 449 13.99 13.39 -18.89
N GLY A 450 15.10 13.04 -19.57
CA GLY A 450 15.95 11.89 -19.21
C GLY A 450 16.28 10.91 -20.34
N SER A 451 16.86 9.74 -20.01
CA SER A 451 17.13 8.66 -21.00
C SER A 451 15.92 7.75 -21.21
N ALA A 452 15.39 7.66 -22.43
CA ALA A 452 14.13 6.99 -22.72
C ALA A 452 14.25 5.85 -23.73
N ILE A 453 13.63 4.72 -23.41
CA ILE A 453 13.41 3.57 -24.29
C ILE A 453 11.89 3.40 -24.45
N ILE A 454 11.38 3.61 -25.66
CA ILE A 454 9.96 3.55 -25.99
C ILE A 454 9.75 2.51 -27.09
N ASP A 455 8.94 1.50 -26.82
CA ASP A 455 8.67 0.40 -27.74
C ASP A 455 7.18 0.13 -27.88
N SER A 456 6.69 0.11 -29.12
CA SER A 456 5.33 -0.35 -29.42
C SER A 456 4.24 0.46 -28.71
N CYS A 457 4.48 1.76 -28.50
CA CYS A 457 3.56 2.66 -27.81
C CYS A 457 2.69 3.46 -28.78
N PHE A 458 1.56 3.96 -28.30
CA PHE A 458 0.66 4.86 -29.02
C PHE A 458 0.57 6.21 -28.31
N PHE A 459 0.67 7.30 -29.07
CA PHE A 459 0.58 8.67 -28.60
C PHE A 459 -0.47 9.45 -29.41
N GLY A 460 -1.62 9.74 -28.79
CA GLY A 460 -2.74 10.44 -29.43
C GLY A 460 -2.59 11.97 -29.52
N ASP A 461 -1.64 12.54 -28.78
CA ASP A 461 -1.35 13.98 -28.76
C ASP A 461 0.18 14.20 -28.81
N GLN A 462 0.62 15.46 -28.80
CA GLN A 462 2.03 15.81 -28.99
C GLN A 462 2.91 15.25 -27.87
N VAL A 463 4.06 14.69 -28.27
CA VAL A 463 5.13 14.29 -27.34
C VAL A 463 6.24 15.33 -27.35
N THR A 464 6.68 15.80 -26.19
CA THR A 464 7.84 16.68 -26.04
C THR A 464 8.95 15.95 -25.30
N LEU A 465 10.14 15.91 -25.91
CA LEU A 465 11.32 15.27 -25.37
C LEU A 465 12.39 16.31 -25.04
N LEU A 466 12.76 16.34 -23.77
CA LEU A 466 13.86 17.10 -23.18
C LEU A 466 14.97 16.14 -22.75
N SER A 467 15.29 15.15 -23.57
CA SER A 467 16.29 14.13 -23.24
C SER A 467 17.71 14.66 -23.35
N ASP A 468 18.52 14.43 -22.33
CA ASP A 468 19.92 14.90 -22.28
C ASP A 468 20.95 13.83 -22.69
N GLU A 469 20.57 12.54 -22.69
CA GLU A 469 21.50 11.42 -22.90
C GLU A 469 21.02 10.45 -24.00
N GLY A 470 20.38 9.33 -23.64
CA GLY A 470 20.00 8.26 -24.56
C GLY A 470 18.51 8.28 -24.94
N LEU A 471 18.21 8.19 -26.23
CA LEU A 471 16.84 8.16 -26.73
C LEU A 471 16.68 7.02 -27.73
N HIS A 472 15.87 6.02 -27.43
CA HIS A 472 15.57 4.92 -28.35
C HIS A 472 14.06 4.75 -28.48
N ILE A 473 13.50 5.16 -29.61
CA ILE A 473 12.06 5.07 -29.89
C ILE A 473 11.85 4.17 -31.09
N PHE A 474 11.07 3.11 -30.91
CA PHE A 474 10.75 2.20 -31.99
C PHE A 474 9.36 1.59 -31.96
N ARG A 475 8.88 1.18 -33.14
CA ARG A 475 7.60 0.49 -33.35
C ARG A 475 6.38 1.25 -32.82
N SER A 476 6.49 2.56 -32.64
CA SER A 476 5.47 3.38 -31.99
C SER A 476 4.69 4.24 -32.98
N VAL A 477 3.50 4.67 -32.59
CA VAL A 477 2.58 5.50 -33.39
C VAL A 477 2.36 6.85 -32.70
N PHE A 478 2.52 7.94 -33.45
CA PHE A 478 2.39 9.31 -32.98
C PHE A 478 1.38 10.08 -33.85
N GLU A 479 0.19 10.34 -33.31
CA GLU A 479 -0.83 11.14 -33.98
C GLU A 479 -0.69 12.63 -33.74
N GLY A 480 -0.13 13.04 -32.60
CA GLY A 480 0.10 14.46 -32.29
C GLY A 480 1.47 14.98 -32.73
N GLY A 481 2.29 14.13 -33.35
CA GLY A 481 3.68 14.44 -33.68
C GLY A 481 4.60 14.44 -32.45
N MET A 482 5.87 14.73 -32.69
CA MET A 482 6.89 14.76 -31.64
C MET A 482 7.84 15.95 -31.80
N VAL A 483 8.17 16.57 -30.67
CA VAL A 483 9.12 17.67 -30.56
C VAL A 483 10.33 17.20 -29.78
N ILE A 484 11.52 17.35 -30.37
CA ILE A 484 12.81 17.09 -29.71
C ILE A 484 13.46 18.43 -29.39
N ASP A 485 13.61 18.73 -28.11
CA ASP A 485 14.10 20.01 -27.60
C ASP A 485 15.25 19.84 -26.56
N GLY A 486 15.82 18.63 -26.45
CA GLY A 486 16.93 18.26 -25.57
C GLY A 486 18.29 18.08 -26.28
N THR A 487 19.32 17.59 -25.59
CA THR A 487 20.67 17.37 -26.18
C THR A 487 20.90 15.98 -26.77
N ALA A 488 20.01 15.00 -26.57
CA ALA A 488 20.04 13.64 -27.13
C ALA A 488 21.40 13.25 -27.75
N GLU A 489 22.31 12.73 -26.92
CA GLU A 489 23.69 12.42 -27.30
C GLU A 489 23.80 11.18 -28.18
N ASN A 490 22.84 10.26 -28.10
CA ASN A 490 22.76 9.06 -28.94
C ASN A 490 21.28 8.70 -29.22
N GLY A 491 20.59 9.56 -29.95
CA GLY A 491 19.19 9.36 -30.29
C GLY A 491 18.97 8.45 -31.50
N GLU A 492 18.04 7.50 -31.38
CA GLU A 492 17.56 6.63 -32.44
C GLU A 492 16.03 6.63 -32.47
N ILE A 493 15.46 6.99 -33.62
CA ILE A 493 14.03 6.93 -33.88
C ILE A 493 13.84 6.02 -35.08
N THR A 494 13.37 4.80 -34.84
CA THR A 494 13.29 3.77 -35.89
C THR A 494 11.97 3.02 -35.97
N ASN A 495 11.51 2.70 -37.18
CA ASN A 495 10.29 1.90 -37.38
C ASN A 495 9.03 2.51 -36.72
N ASN A 496 8.91 3.83 -36.67
CA ASN A 496 7.73 4.51 -36.11
C ASN A 496 6.81 5.07 -37.19
N SER A 497 5.57 5.39 -36.82
CA SER A 497 4.59 6.06 -37.68
C SER A 497 4.15 7.39 -37.06
N PHE A 498 4.39 8.51 -37.75
CA PHE A 498 3.96 9.86 -37.38
C PHE A 498 2.88 10.33 -38.36
N ILE A 499 1.61 10.26 -37.97
CA ILE A 499 0.48 10.30 -38.90
C ILE A 499 -0.59 11.29 -38.47
N GLY A 500 -0.95 12.23 -39.35
CA GLY A 500 -2.12 13.09 -39.15
C GLY A 500 -1.95 14.20 -38.09
N ALA A 501 -0.71 14.50 -37.68
CA ALA A 501 -0.43 15.54 -36.71
C ALA A 501 -0.90 16.91 -37.20
N ARG A 502 -1.51 17.67 -36.28
CA ARG A 502 -1.94 19.06 -36.54
C ARG A 502 -0.75 20.00 -36.73
N ASP A 503 0.40 19.60 -36.22
CA ASP A 503 1.69 20.28 -36.37
C ASP A 503 2.66 19.39 -37.16
N ASP A 504 3.96 19.55 -36.96
CA ASP A 504 4.98 18.73 -37.59
C ASP A 504 4.92 17.30 -37.07
N GLY A 505 5.12 16.31 -37.94
CA GLY A 505 5.28 14.91 -37.53
C GLY A 505 6.51 14.77 -36.64
N LEU A 506 7.63 15.36 -37.06
CA LEU A 506 8.86 15.50 -36.28
C LEU A 506 9.37 16.93 -36.32
N LEU A 507 9.45 17.59 -35.16
CA LEU A 507 10.10 18.89 -34.99
C LEU A 507 11.40 18.73 -34.20
N LEU A 508 12.52 19.07 -34.83
CA LEU A 508 13.87 18.97 -34.26
C LEU A 508 14.37 20.37 -33.91
N ASN A 509 14.32 20.75 -32.64
CA ASN A 509 14.83 22.05 -32.18
C ASN A 509 16.28 21.96 -31.73
N ARG A 510 16.64 20.86 -31.05
CA ARG A 510 17.98 20.62 -30.51
C ARG A 510 18.23 19.11 -30.45
N PHE A 511 19.47 18.71 -30.78
CA PHE A 511 20.03 17.38 -30.58
C PHE A 511 21.55 17.44 -30.79
N ASN A 512 22.30 16.43 -30.33
CA ASN A 512 23.73 16.30 -30.62
C ASN A 512 23.99 15.21 -31.67
N SER A 513 23.41 14.02 -31.49
CA SER A 513 23.48 12.91 -32.45
C SER A 513 22.12 12.23 -32.52
N LEU A 514 21.50 12.27 -33.70
CA LEU A 514 20.16 11.74 -33.89
C LEU A 514 20.09 10.98 -35.22
N ARG A 515 19.74 9.70 -35.14
CA ARG A 515 19.50 8.82 -36.28
C ARG A 515 18.00 8.55 -36.40
N ILE A 516 17.42 8.92 -37.54
CA ILE A 516 15.99 8.75 -37.84
C ILE A 516 15.89 7.85 -39.07
N VAL A 517 15.49 6.60 -38.88
CA VAL A 517 15.53 5.57 -39.94
C VAL A 517 14.26 4.72 -39.98
N ASN A 518 13.81 4.30 -41.16
CA ASN A 518 12.65 3.40 -41.34
C ASN A 518 11.32 3.94 -40.77
N ASN A 519 11.11 5.25 -40.66
CA ASN A 519 9.86 5.81 -40.17
C ASN A 519 8.90 6.15 -41.31
N ILE A 520 7.60 6.10 -41.03
CA ILE A 520 6.56 6.63 -41.92
C ILE A 520 6.05 7.95 -41.32
N ILE A 521 6.21 9.05 -42.03
CA ILE A 521 5.86 10.41 -41.57
C ILE A 521 4.94 11.04 -42.62
N ALA A 522 3.63 10.94 -42.42
CA ALA A 522 2.67 11.26 -43.46
C ALA A 522 1.43 11.99 -42.98
N TYR A 523 0.87 12.81 -43.88
CA TYR A 523 -0.39 13.54 -43.67
C TYR A 523 -0.39 14.50 -42.47
N ASN A 524 0.79 14.92 -42.01
CA ASN A 524 0.92 15.91 -40.95
C ASN A 524 0.87 17.32 -41.55
N ARG A 525 0.87 18.34 -40.69
CA ARG A 525 1.10 19.71 -41.18
C ARG A 525 2.50 19.85 -41.75
N GLY A 526 3.53 19.34 -41.09
CA GLY A 526 4.89 19.27 -41.64
C GLY A 526 5.48 17.88 -41.47
N GLY A 527 6.37 17.44 -42.37
CA GLY A 527 7.01 16.14 -42.26
C GLY A 527 8.11 16.13 -41.19
N ILE A 528 9.36 16.21 -41.64
CA ILE A 528 10.52 16.44 -40.75
C ILE A 528 10.90 17.91 -40.83
N ASN A 529 10.82 18.60 -39.70
CA ASN A 529 11.17 20.02 -39.53
C ASN A 529 12.46 20.16 -38.72
N ASN A 530 13.59 20.38 -39.40
CA ASN A 530 14.87 20.53 -38.74
C ASN A 530 15.19 22.00 -38.45
N ARG A 531 14.78 22.49 -37.28
CA ARG A 531 15.15 23.83 -36.82
C ARG A 531 16.50 23.87 -36.11
N HIS A 532 17.06 22.71 -35.81
CA HIS A 532 18.45 22.60 -35.40
C HIS A 532 19.37 22.89 -36.58
N ARG A 533 20.52 23.53 -36.32
CA ARG A 533 21.45 23.95 -37.39
C ARG A 533 22.34 22.81 -37.90
N GLU A 534 22.28 21.65 -37.26
CA GLU A 534 23.04 20.46 -37.64
C GLU A 534 22.10 19.45 -38.31
N GLN A 535 22.65 18.61 -39.18
CA GLN A 535 21.87 17.61 -39.90
C GLN A 535 21.81 16.30 -39.09
N PRO A 536 20.61 15.73 -38.86
CA PRO A 536 20.50 14.40 -38.29
C PRO A 536 20.89 13.34 -39.34
N GLU A 537 21.19 12.12 -38.89
CA GLU A 537 21.37 10.98 -39.79
C GLU A 537 20.00 10.47 -40.24
N LEU A 538 19.63 10.81 -41.47
CA LEU A 538 18.36 10.42 -42.08
C LEU A 538 18.60 9.26 -43.06
N GLY A 539 17.72 8.26 -43.04
CA GLY A 539 17.75 7.18 -44.03
C GLY A 539 16.48 6.36 -44.07
N TYR A 540 16.11 5.83 -45.23
CA TYR A 540 15.01 4.86 -45.38
C TYR A 540 13.65 5.28 -44.77
N ASN A 541 13.40 6.58 -44.60
CA ASN A 541 12.11 7.07 -44.12
C ASN A 541 11.13 7.27 -45.28
N CYS A 542 9.85 6.99 -45.07
CA CYS A 542 8.78 7.40 -45.97
C CYS A 542 8.17 8.70 -45.48
N VAL A 543 8.45 9.84 -46.14
CA VAL A 543 7.90 11.15 -45.76
C VAL A 543 7.03 11.69 -46.88
N PHE A 544 5.72 11.74 -46.67
CA PHE A 544 4.75 11.94 -47.74
C PHE A 544 3.52 12.76 -47.36
N GLY A 545 3.12 13.67 -48.25
CA GLY A 545 1.80 14.30 -48.22
C GLY A 545 1.60 15.22 -47.01
N ASN A 546 2.69 15.78 -46.48
CA ASN A 546 2.65 16.77 -45.40
C ASN A 546 2.40 18.17 -46.00
N PHE A 547 1.58 18.99 -45.34
CA PHE A 547 1.02 20.22 -45.92
C PHE A 547 2.06 21.33 -46.21
N ASP A 548 2.89 21.68 -45.21
CA ASP A 548 3.91 22.71 -45.28
C ASP A 548 5.18 22.20 -46.01
N GLY A 549 5.38 20.88 -46.03
CA GLY A 549 6.46 20.20 -46.75
C GLY A 549 6.88 18.90 -46.08
N ASP A 550 7.38 17.96 -46.89
CA ASP A 550 7.88 16.67 -46.38
C ASP A 550 9.24 16.82 -45.67
N TRP A 551 10.14 17.61 -46.23
CA TRP A 551 11.48 17.86 -45.68
C TRP A 551 11.69 19.36 -45.54
N MET A 552 11.72 19.87 -44.31
CA MET A 552 11.91 21.28 -44.02
C MET A 552 13.24 21.47 -43.30
N ASP A 553 14.09 22.34 -43.86
CA ASP A 553 15.43 22.66 -43.34
C ASP A 553 16.37 21.45 -43.14
N CYS A 554 16.07 20.35 -43.83
CA CYS A 554 16.90 19.14 -43.90
C CYS A 554 16.88 18.54 -45.29
N GLU A 555 17.89 17.72 -45.60
CA GLU A 555 17.96 16.97 -46.85
C GLU A 555 17.42 15.55 -46.68
N ARG A 556 16.79 15.02 -47.73
CA ARG A 556 16.33 13.63 -47.75
C ARG A 556 17.52 12.67 -47.58
N GLY A 557 17.40 11.81 -46.58
CA GLY A 557 18.37 10.75 -46.30
C GLY A 557 18.42 9.64 -47.36
N ALA A 558 19.54 8.92 -47.44
CA ALA A 558 19.70 7.79 -48.37
C ALA A 558 18.59 6.73 -48.19
N GLY A 559 18.07 6.19 -49.30
CA GLY A 559 17.02 5.16 -49.27
C GLY A 559 15.62 5.64 -48.82
N SER A 560 15.49 6.86 -48.28
CA SER A 560 14.17 7.44 -47.93
C SER A 560 13.30 7.52 -49.18
N ILE A 561 11.97 7.55 -49.05
CA ILE A 561 11.00 7.71 -50.15
C ILE A 561 9.97 8.80 -49.81
N SER A 562 9.31 9.33 -50.83
CA SER A 562 8.19 10.28 -50.68
C SER A 562 7.01 9.81 -51.53
N GLU A 563 6.60 8.57 -51.28
CA GLU A 563 5.47 7.92 -51.94
C GLU A 563 4.34 7.71 -50.94
N ASN A 564 3.10 7.60 -51.43
CA ASN A 564 1.96 7.38 -50.57
C ASN A 564 2.13 6.05 -49.81
N PRO A 565 2.13 6.02 -48.46
CA PRO A 565 2.33 4.80 -47.70
C PRO A 565 1.20 3.77 -47.91
N GLN A 566 0.08 4.16 -48.51
CA GLN A 566 -1.07 3.29 -48.77
C GLN A 566 -1.56 2.53 -47.53
N MET A 567 -1.71 3.26 -46.42
CA MET A 567 -2.35 2.74 -45.21
C MET A 567 -3.80 2.34 -45.49
N THR A 568 -4.25 1.26 -44.85
CA THR A 568 -5.59 0.69 -45.03
C THR A 568 -6.68 1.71 -44.74
N ASP A 569 -6.65 2.34 -43.55
CA ASP A 569 -7.62 3.38 -43.16
C ASP A 569 -7.12 4.27 -42.03
N HIS A 570 -6.08 5.08 -42.30
CA HIS A 570 -5.48 5.98 -41.31
C HIS A 570 -6.47 6.97 -40.67
N ARG A 571 -7.62 7.25 -41.30
CA ARG A 571 -8.65 8.15 -40.76
C ARG A 571 -9.48 7.50 -39.65
N ASN A 572 -9.52 6.17 -39.62
CA ASN A 572 -10.18 5.37 -38.60
C ASN A 572 -9.14 4.61 -37.75
N PHE A 573 -7.92 5.16 -37.64
CA PHE A 573 -6.84 4.64 -36.80
C PHE A 573 -6.30 3.26 -37.21
N ASP A 574 -6.53 2.82 -38.46
CA ASP A 574 -5.91 1.62 -39.02
C ASP A 574 -4.68 1.99 -39.87
N TYR A 575 -3.52 1.91 -39.22
CA TYR A 575 -2.21 2.21 -39.80
C TYR A 575 -1.54 1.02 -40.47
N SER A 576 -2.25 -0.11 -40.62
CA SER A 576 -1.72 -1.24 -41.38
C SER A 576 -1.44 -0.83 -42.82
N LEU A 577 -0.33 -1.32 -43.37
CA LEU A 577 -0.01 -1.13 -44.78
C LEU A 577 -0.83 -2.11 -45.61
N ASN A 578 -1.42 -1.62 -46.70
CA ASN A 578 -2.00 -2.54 -47.68
C ASN A 578 -0.88 -3.29 -48.44
N GLY A 579 -1.22 -4.43 -49.04
CA GLY A 579 -0.23 -5.28 -49.73
C GLY A 579 0.48 -4.66 -50.95
N ASN A 580 0.09 -3.48 -51.39
CA ASN A 580 0.71 -2.74 -52.50
C ASN A 580 1.48 -1.50 -52.02
N SER A 581 1.63 -1.31 -50.71
CA SER A 581 2.32 -0.17 -50.14
C SER A 581 3.78 -0.12 -50.62
N PRO A 582 4.27 1.05 -51.06
CA PRO A 582 5.69 1.21 -51.40
C PRO A 582 6.61 1.17 -50.16
N CYS A 583 6.04 1.17 -48.95
CA CYS A 583 6.79 1.05 -47.72
C CYS A 583 7.12 -0.42 -47.36
N ILE A 584 6.46 -1.39 -47.99
CA ILE A 584 6.78 -2.81 -47.81
C ILE A 584 8.17 -3.08 -48.43
N ASP A 585 9.03 -3.74 -47.67
CA ASP A 585 10.41 -4.08 -48.04
C ASP A 585 11.31 -2.88 -48.40
N ALA A 586 10.96 -1.66 -47.98
CA ALA A 586 11.70 -0.42 -48.26
C ALA A 586 12.63 0.04 -47.12
N GLY A 587 12.67 -0.69 -46.01
CA GLY A 587 13.52 -0.38 -44.86
C GLY A 587 15.02 -0.59 -45.12
N ASP A 588 15.84 -0.08 -44.21
CA ASP A 588 17.29 -0.27 -44.20
C ASP A 588 17.62 -1.78 -44.28
N PRO A 589 18.32 -2.25 -45.33
CA PRO A 589 18.61 -3.67 -45.51
C PRO A 589 19.60 -4.22 -44.47
N SER A 590 20.20 -3.36 -43.65
CA SER A 590 21.08 -3.75 -42.54
C SER A 590 20.37 -3.89 -41.18
N SER A 591 19.07 -3.56 -41.10
CA SER A 591 18.28 -3.55 -39.86
C SER A 591 17.78 -4.91 -39.40
#